data_AF-A0A4Q3LGY4-F1
#
_entry.id   AF-A0A4Q3LGY4-F1
#
_cell.length_a   1.000
_cell.length_b   1.000
_cell.length_c   1.000
_cell.angle_alpha   90.00
_cell.angle_beta   90.00
_cell.angle_gamma   90.00
#
_symmetry.space_group_name_H-M   'P 1'
#
loop_
_entity.id
_entity.type
_entity.pdbx_description
1 polymer ?
#
loop_
_entity_poly.entity_id
_entity_poly.type
_entity_poly.pdbx_seq_one_letter_code
_entity_poly.pdbx_strand_id
1 'polypeptide(L)'
;MATFFKRTQVWVVDFTYEGRSRQWFVALAQGADAQREMADKLRELYGNRARLSGVRPATPEEELDYGRGNLPHNVLCPTGRAPRSRPSEPGD
;
A
#
# COMPACT_ATOMS: atom_id res chain seq x y z
N MET A 1 -13.19 5.98 -28.68
CA MET A 1 -11.83 6.03 -28.07
C MET A 1 -11.85 5.13 -26.85
N ALA A 2 -11.24 3.95 -26.92
CA ALA A 2 -11.15 3.06 -25.78
C ALA A 2 -10.03 3.55 -24.86
N THR A 3 -10.39 4.31 -23.83
CA THR A 3 -9.50 4.58 -22.71
C THR A 3 -9.25 3.24 -22.04
N PHE A 4 -8.10 2.62 -22.32
CA PHE A 4 -7.61 1.49 -21.54
C PHE A 4 -7.36 2.00 -20.12
N PHE A 5 -8.38 1.95 -19.28
CA PHE A 5 -8.18 2.02 -17.84
C PHE A 5 -7.27 0.84 -17.51
N LYS A 6 -5.98 1.09 -17.32
CA LYS A 6 -5.10 0.12 -16.67
C LYS A 6 -5.80 -0.22 -15.37
N ARG A 7 -6.41 -1.40 -15.30
CA ARG A 7 -7.09 -1.89 -14.10
C ARG A 7 -6.04 -1.91 -13.01
N THR A 8 -6.07 -0.94 -12.11
CA THR A 8 -5.20 -0.92 -10.96
C THR A 8 -5.85 -1.80 -9.91
N GLN A 9 -5.08 -2.73 -9.35
CA GLN A 9 -5.51 -3.59 -8.25
C GLN A 9 -4.73 -3.19 -7.01
N VAL A 10 -5.42 -3.10 -5.86
CA VAL A 10 -4.73 -2.88 -4.58
C VAL A 10 -4.19 -4.22 -4.07
N TRP A 11 -2.98 -4.16 -3.55
CA TRP A 11 -2.27 -5.27 -2.96
C TRP A 11 -1.96 -4.96 -1.51
N VAL A 12 -2.14 -5.98 -0.67
CA VAL A 12 -1.75 -5.99 0.72
C VAL A 12 -0.39 -6.66 0.82
N VAL A 13 0.55 -5.93 1.38
CA VAL A 13 1.95 -6.32 1.52
C VAL A 13 2.24 -6.45 2.99
N ASP A 14 2.38 -7.68 3.46
CA ASP A 14 2.82 -7.97 4.82
C ASP A 14 4.34 -8.12 4.83
N PHE A 15 5.00 -7.41 5.74
CA PHE A 15 6.45 -7.50 5.92
C PHE A 15 6.83 -7.28 7.38
N THR A 16 7.92 -7.91 7.79
CA THR A 16 8.49 -7.68 9.11
C THR A 16 9.62 -6.67 8.98
N TYR A 17 9.57 -5.61 9.78
CA TYR A 17 10.64 -4.62 9.89
C TYR A 17 11.04 -4.45 11.35
N GLU A 18 12.32 -4.68 11.66
CA GLU A 18 12.87 -4.60 13.03
C GLU A 18 12.07 -5.43 14.04
N GLY A 19 11.63 -6.64 13.63
CA GLY A 19 10.86 -7.57 14.48
C GLY A 19 9.38 -7.20 14.64
N ARG A 20 8.90 -6.14 13.99
CA ARG A 20 7.47 -5.76 14.00
C ARG A 20 6.82 -6.09 12.66
N SER A 21 5.72 -6.82 12.70
CA SER A 21 4.88 -7.02 11.52
C SER A 21 4.22 -5.70 11.11
N ARG A 22 4.35 -5.37 9.84
CA ARG A 22 3.77 -4.18 9.22
C ARG A 22 3.05 -4.57 7.96
N GLN A 23 1.92 -3.91 7.74
CA GLN A 23 1.09 -4.12 6.58
C GLN A 23 1.02 -2.84 5.77
N TRP A 24 1.27 -2.93 4.47
CA TRP A 24 1.13 -1.84 3.51
C TRP A 24 0.06 -2.15 2.47
N PHE A 25 -0.58 -1.09 1.99
CA PHE A 25 -1.49 -1.13 0.87
C PHE A 25 -0.87 -0.37 -0.30
N VAL A 26 -0.78 -1.02 -1.46
CA VAL A 26 -0.20 -0.44 -2.68
C VAL A 26 -1.11 -0.71 -3.86
N ALA A 27 -1.33 0.30 -4.70
CA ALA A 27 -2.08 0.15 -5.93
C ALA A 27 -1.09 -0.14 -7.09
N LEU A 28 -1.18 -1.32 -7.70
CA LEU A 28 -0.34 -1.74 -8.83
C LEU A 28 -1.19 -2.06 -10.06
N ALA A 29 -0.61 -1.97 -11.25
CA ALA A 29 -1.30 -2.37 -12.47
C ALA A 29 -1.63 -3.87 -12.45
N GLN A 30 -2.79 -4.26 -12.99
CA GLN A 30 -3.15 -5.66 -13.19
C GLN A 30 -2.05 -6.37 -14.00
N GLY A 31 -1.59 -7.50 -13.50
CA GLY A 31 -0.53 -8.30 -14.12
C GLY A 31 0.90 -7.87 -13.74
N ALA A 32 1.08 -6.89 -12.87
CA ALA A 32 2.38 -6.62 -12.27
C ALA A 32 2.76 -7.69 -11.23
N ASP A 33 4.05 -8.08 -11.20
CA ASP A 33 4.61 -8.97 -10.18
C ASP A 33 4.73 -8.26 -8.83
N ALA A 34 3.59 -8.07 -8.15
CA ALA A 34 3.52 -7.36 -6.87
C ALA A 34 4.51 -7.90 -5.84
N GLN A 35 4.74 -9.21 -5.81
CA GLN A 35 5.73 -9.82 -4.92
C GLN A 35 7.16 -9.33 -5.20
N ARG A 36 7.57 -9.27 -6.48
CA ARG A 36 8.93 -8.88 -6.86
C ARG A 36 9.14 -7.38 -6.69
N GLU A 37 8.17 -6.58 -7.12
CA GLU A 37 8.19 -5.13 -6.98
C GLU A 37 8.29 -4.74 -5.50
N MET A 38 7.52 -5.39 -4.62
CA MET A 38 7.55 -5.08 -3.18
C MET A 38 8.79 -5.62 -2.48
N ALA A 39 9.30 -6.79 -2.87
CA ALA A 39 10.56 -7.28 -2.35
C ALA A 39 11.72 -6.33 -2.69
N ASP A 40 11.79 -5.87 -3.94
CA ASP A 40 12.83 -4.95 -4.38
C ASP A 40 12.71 -3.59 -3.67
N LYS A 41 11.48 -3.07 -3.58
CA LYS A 41 11.20 -1.80 -2.90
C LYS A 41 11.48 -1.85 -1.40
N LEU A 42 11.16 -2.94 -0.71
CA LEU A 42 11.52 -3.12 0.70
C LEU A 42 13.03 -3.17 0.89
N ARG A 43 13.75 -3.82 -0.02
CA ARG A 43 15.21 -3.86 -0.01
C ARG A 43 15.83 -2.48 -0.29
N GLU A 44 15.27 -1.71 -1.21
CA GLU A 44 15.72 -0.35 -1.49
C GLU A 44 15.52 0.58 -0.28
N LEU A 45 14.37 0.50 0.38
CA LEU A 45 14.02 1.39 1.49
C LEU A 45 14.67 1.00 2.83
N TYR A 46 14.68 -0.29 3.14
CA TYR A 46 15.08 -0.78 4.46
C TYR A 46 16.33 -1.66 4.43
N GLY A 47 16.84 -1.99 3.24
CA GLY A 47 17.93 -2.95 3.08
C GLY A 47 17.53 -4.33 3.58
N ASN A 48 18.46 -5.03 4.22
CA ASN A 48 18.23 -6.35 4.82
C ASN A 48 17.43 -6.32 6.13
N ARG A 49 16.94 -5.14 6.57
CA ARG A 49 16.16 -5.02 7.82
C ARG A 49 14.67 -5.27 7.65
N ALA A 50 14.17 -5.22 6.42
CA ALA A 50 12.80 -5.61 6.10
C ALA A 50 12.78 -6.98 5.42
N ARG A 51 11.85 -7.83 5.84
CA ARG A 51 11.61 -9.13 5.21
C ARG A 51 10.17 -9.20 4.74
N LEU A 52 9.99 -9.39 3.44
CA LEU A 52 8.67 -9.63 2.87
C LEU A 52 8.11 -10.94 3.45
N SER A 53 6.93 -10.86 4.03
CA SER A 53 6.21 -11.97 4.67
C SER A 53 5.17 -12.54 3.72
N GLY A 54 4.41 -11.67 3.04
CA GLY A 54 3.47 -12.09 2.02
C GLY A 54 2.92 -10.93 1.19
N VAL A 55 2.45 -11.24 -0.01
CA VAL A 55 1.74 -10.31 -0.87
C VAL A 55 0.45 -10.97 -1.33
N ARG A 56 -0.68 -10.33 -1.06
CA ARG A 56 -2.00 -10.81 -1.48
C ARG A 56 -2.79 -9.67 -2.14
N PRO A 57 -3.71 -9.97 -3.06
CA PRO A 57 -4.66 -8.97 -3.51
C PRO A 57 -5.53 -8.53 -2.32
N ALA A 58 -5.84 -7.24 -2.28
CA ALA A 58 -6.79 -6.69 -1.31
C ALA A 58 -8.21 -7.22 -1.60
N THR A 59 -9.00 -7.40 -0.56
CA THR A 59 -10.43 -7.66 -0.73
C THR A 59 -11.14 -6.41 -1.28
N PRO A 60 -12.30 -6.54 -1.93
CA PRO A 60 -13.04 -5.37 -2.41
C PRO A 60 -13.39 -4.37 -1.30
N GLU A 61 -13.58 -4.83 -0.06
CA GLU A 61 -13.77 -3.96 1.10
C GLU A 61 -12.50 -3.17 1.45
N GLU A 62 -11.33 -3.82 1.46
CA GLU A 62 -10.04 -3.17 1.64
C GLU A 62 -9.70 -2.21 0.49
N GLU A 63 -10.08 -2.52 -0.75
CA GLU A 63 -9.93 -1.62 -1.90
C GLU A 63 -10.80 -0.37 -1.76
N LEU A 64 -12.04 -0.52 -1.29
CA LEU A 64 -12.94 0.60 -1.01
C LEU A 64 -12.40 1.48 0.13
N ASP A 65 -11.90 0.86 1.20
CA ASP A 65 -11.34 1.56 2.35
C ASP A 65 -10.02 2.29 2.01
N TYR A 66 -9.21 1.68 1.14
CA TYR A 66 -8.04 2.31 0.53
C TYR A 66 -8.46 3.51 -0.33
N GLY A 67 -9.47 3.36 -1.19
CA GLY A 67 -10.00 4.45 -2.00
C GLY A 67 -10.58 5.61 -1.17
N ARG A 68 -11.11 5.32 0.02
CA ARG A 68 -11.63 6.32 0.97
C ARG A 68 -10.53 6.99 1.82
N GLY A 69 -9.29 6.48 1.80
CA GLY A 69 -8.18 7.02 2.59
C GLY A 69 -8.23 6.66 4.07
N ASN A 70 -8.98 5.61 4.43
CA ASN A 70 -9.16 5.16 5.81
C ASN A 70 -8.11 4.09 6.22
N LEU A 71 -7.43 3.49 5.23
CA LEU A 71 -6.25 2.66 5.46
C LEU A 71 -4.95 3.50 5.40
N PRO A 72 -3.91 3.11 6.17
CA PRO A 72 -2.61 3.76 6.08
C PRO A 72 -2.04 3.57 4.68
N HIS A 73 -2.14 4.62 3.87
CA HIS A 73 -1.52 4.66 2.55
C HIS A 73 -0.01 4.65 2.74
N ASN A 74 0.68 3.87 1.91
CA ASN A 74 2.10 4.07 1.78
C ASN A 74 2.33 5.51 1.28
N VAL A 75 3.01 6.34 2.08
CA VAL A 75 3.35 7.75 1.78
C VAL A 75 4.06 7.91 0.42
N LEU A 76 4.58 6.82 -0.14
CA LEU A 76 5.27 6.78 -1.43
C LEU A 76 4.40 6.31 -2.60
N CYS A 77 3.08 6.14 -2.45
CA CYS A 77 2.18 6.00 -3.60
C CYS A 77 2.04 7.38 -4.28
N PRO A 78 2.56 7.59 -5.50
CA PRO A 78 2.45 8.89 -6.20
C PRO A 78 0.99 9.28 -6.52
N THR A 79 0.07 8.32 -6.45
CA THR A 79 -1.39 8.50 -6.58
C THR A 79 -2.10 8.70 -5.24
N GLY A 80 -1.42 8.51 -4.11
CA GLY A 80 -1.96 8.75 -2.78
C GLY A 80 -1.98 10.25 -2.51
N ARG A 81 -3.13 10.91 -2.72
CA ARG A 81 -3.41 12.14 -1.98
C ARG A 81 -3.34 11.76 -0.51
N ALA A 82 -2.24 12.13 0.16
CA ALA A 82 -2.18 12.07 1.60
C ALA A 82 -3.45 12.70 2.16
N PRO A 83 -4.22 12.01 3.04
CA PRO A 83 -5.20 12.74 3.83
C PRO A 83 -4.40 13.81 4.57
N ARG A 84 -4.77 15.08 4.36
CA ARG A 84 -4.30 16.16 5.23
C ARG A 84 -4.85 15.80 6.61
N SER A 85 -4.05 15.16 7.45
CA SER A 85 -4.34 15.05 8.87
C SER A 85 -4.59 16.46 9.37
N ARG A 86 -5.84 16.81 9.64
CA ARG A 86 -6.13 17.91 10.57
C ARG A 86 -5.67 17.40 11.94
N PRO A 87 -4.86 18.16 12.68
CA PRO A 87 -4.57 17.83 14.06
C PRO A 87 -5.88 17.83 14.85
N SER A 88 -5.98 16.88 15.78
CA SER A 88 -7.09 16.67 16.70
C SER A 88 -7.42 17.93 17.50
N GLU A 89 -8.71 18.24 17.65
CA GLU A 89 -9.21 19.04 18.76
C GLU A 89 -10.17 18.17 19.59
N PRO A 90 -9.83 17.80 20.84
CA PRO A 90 -10.82 17.42 21.83
C PRO A 90 -11.39 18.69 22.47
N GLY A 91 -12.71 18.86 22.42
CA GLY A 91 -13.39 19.96 23.09
C GLY A 91 -14.89 19.72 23.20
N ASP A 92 -15.30 19.07 24.29
CA ASP A 92 -16.30 19.59 25.26
C ASP A 92 -16.14 18.82 26.59
#